data_AF-A0A926QRT7-F1
#
_entry.id   AF-A0A926QRT7-F1
#
_cell.length_a   1.000
_cell.length_b   1.000
_cell.length_c   1.000
_cell.angle_alpha   90.00
_cell.angle_beta   90.00
_cell.angle_gamma   90.00
#
_symmetry.space_group_name_H-M   'P 1'
#
loop_
_entity.id
_entity.type
_entity.pdbx_description
1 polymer ?
#
loop_
_entity_poly.entity_id
_entity_poly.type
_entity_poly.pdbx_seq_one_letter_code
_entity_poly.pdbx_strand_id
1 'polypeptide(L)'
;MLPADMVGGVSAARAANLEVTGEALSAFVKRVDGVLRDLEGSPGNPTRVGAQTIKQGSLASGSVSRFPEALDLYLEYNRVHEKLTSLSKMLHLQIEAIGIAVQGAHVGFDNLEEEQRRRFWAIQTQIEAIQDADGGKQRGAQSDTTTGDL
;
A
#
# COMPACT_ATOMS: atom_id res chain seq x y z
N MET A 1 39.17 -36.57 30.80
CA MET A 1 38.84 -35.14 30.97
C MET A 1 38.71 -34.54 29.58
N LEU A 2 37.53 -34.03 29.22
CA LEU A 2 37.31 -33.31 27.97
C LEU A 2 37.70 -31.84 28.18
N PRO A 3 38.44 -31.19 27.26
CA PRO A 3 38.82 -29.78 27.41
C PRO A 3 37.57 -28.88 27.34
N ALA A 4 37.47 -27.96 28.30
CA ALA A 4 36.32 -27.10 28.55
C ALA A 4 36.21 -25.88 27.61
N ASP A 5 36.95 -25.84 26.50
CA ASP A 5 37.13 -24.62 25.68
C ASP A 5 36.33 -24.59 24.37
N MET A 6 35.31 -25.44 24.21
CA MET A 6 34.39 -25.39 23.06
C MET A 6 33.08 -24.64 23.38
N VAL A 7 33.16 -23.59 24.19
CA VAL A 7 32.08 -22.59 24.29
C VAL A 7 32.23 -21.65 23.10
N GLY A 8 31.48 -21.95 22.04
CA GLY A 8 31.41 -21.16 20.82
C GLY A 8 30.94 -19.73 21.09
N GLY A 9 31.90 -18.85 21.38
CA GLY A 9 31.70 -17.41 21.36
C GLY A 9 31.53 -16.94 19.93
N VAL A 10 30.43 -16.24 19.67
CA VAL A 10 30.24 -15.48 18.42
C VAL A 10 31.50 -14.62 18.24
N SER A 11 32.25 -14.82 17.16
CA SER A 11 33.52 -14.08 16.96
C SER A 11 33.25 -12.57 16.97
N ALA A 12 34.19 -11.78 17.48
CA ALA A 12 34.05 -10.32 17.53
C ALA A 12 33.69 -9.72 16.15
N ALA A 13 34.22 -10.30 15.07
CA ALA A 13 33.87 -9.94 13.70
C ALA A 13 32.39 -10.21 13.35
N ARG A 14 31.82 -11.31 13.85
CA ARG A 14 30.41 -11.64 13.65
C ARG A 14 29.50 -10.77 14.50
N ALA A 15 29.90 -10.43 15.73
CA ALA A 15 29.18 -9.46 16.56
C ALA A 15 29.15 -8.07 15.92
N ALA A 16 30.30 -7.57 15.45
CA ALA A 16 30.39 -6.29 14.73
C ALA A 16 29.56 -6.28 13.44
N ASN A 17 29.56 -7.38 12.67
CA ASN A 17 28.72 -7.49 11.48
C ASN A 17 27.22 -7.41 11.83
N LEU A 18 26.79 -8.09 12.91
CA LEU A 18 25.41 -7.99 13.38
C LEU A 18 25.04 -6.56 13.78
N GLU A 19 25.91 -5.86 14.49
CA GLU A 19 25.71 -4.46 14.89
C GLU A 19 25.56 -3.54 13.66
N VAL A 20 26.47 -3.63 12.69
CA VAL A 20 26.39 -2.89 11.42
C VAL A 20 25.10 -3.20 10.66
N THR A 21 24.68 -4.47 10.62
CA THR A 21 23.40 -4.83 9.97
C THR A 21 22.21 -4.24 10.71
N GLY A 22 22.24 -4.20 12.04
CA GLY A 22 21.18 -3.60 12.86
C GLY A 22 21.05 -2.10 12.62
N GLU A 23 22.17 -1.38 12.59
CA GLU A 23 22.20 0.05 12.26
C GLU A 23 21.66 0.32 10.85
N ALA A 24 22.04 -0.52 9.87
CA ALA A 24 21.56 -0.41 8.50
C ALA A 24 20.04 -0.63 8.39
N LEU A 25 19.50 -1.64 9.10
CA LEU A 25 18.07 -1.91 9.18
C LEU A 25 17.31 -0.73 9.82
N SER A 26 17.83 -0.16 10.92
CA SER A 26 17.24 1.03 11.55
C SER A 26 17.24 2.25 10.61
N ALA A 27 18.33 2.48 9.90
CA ALA A 27 18.43 3.55 8.91
C ALA A 27 17.50 3.34 7.70
N PHE A 28 17.15 2.08 7.38
CA PHE A 28 16.18 1.76 6.35
C PHE A 28 14.75 2.05 6.82
N VAL A 29 14.37 1.61 8.03
CA VAL A 29 13.05 1.92 8.62
C VAL A 29 12.80 3.42 8.64
N LYS A 30 13.77 4.22 9.12
CA LYS A 30 13.66 5.69 9.12
C LYS A 30 13.43 6.29 7.73
N ARG A 31 14.02 5.70 6.70
CA ARG A 31 13.81 6.14 5.30
C ARG A 31 12.42 5.77 4.81
N VAL A 32 11.96 4.56 5.12
CA VAL A 32 10.60 4.10 4.79
C VAL A 32 9.54 4.99 5.47
N ASP A 33 9.70 5.27 6.77
CA ASP A 33 8.82 6.17 7.52
C ASP A 33 8.83 7.59 6.95
N GLY A 34 10.01 8.07 6.51
CA GLY A 34 10.15 9.35 5.82
C GLY A 34 9.31 9.40 4.54
N VAL A 35 9.45 8.39 3.68
CA VAL A 35 8.67 8.28 2.43
C VAL A 35 7.17 8.17 2.72
N LEU A 36 6.77 7.41 3.74
CA LEU A 36 5.38 7.29 4.15
C LEU A 36 4.81 8.65 4.54
N ARG A 37 5.56 9.40 5.36
CA ARG A 37 5.16 10.73 5.84
C ARG A 37 5.11 11.76 4.69
N ASP A 38 6.05 11.66 3.75
CA ASP A 38 6.05 12.50 2.55
C ASP A 38 4.82 12.21 1.68
N LEU A 39 4.47 10.93 1.50
CA LEU A 39 3.25 10.52 0.80
C LEU A 39 1.99 11.03 1.51
N GLU A 40 1.92 10.90 2.84
CA GLU A 40 0.81 11.39 3.65
C GLU A 40 0.64 12.92 3.59
N GLY A 41 1.75 13.65 3.55
CA GLY A 41 1.79 15.11 3.41
C GLY A 41 1.48 15.59 1.98
N SER A 42 1.66 14.71 0.98
CA SER A 42 1.50 15.07 -0.43
C SER A 42 0.03 15.22 -0.85
N PRO A 43 -0.24 15.90 -1.98
CA PRO A 43 -1.54 15.84 -2.66
C PRO A 43 -1.97 14.43 -3.05
N GLY A 44 -1.01 13.51 -3.17
CA GLY A 44 -1.23 12.11 -3.49
C GLY A 44 -1.70 11.27 -2.30
N ASN A 45 -1.85 11.83 -1.09
CA ASN A 45 -2.42 11.11 0.06
C ASN A 45 -3.79 10.47 -0.30
N PRO A 46 -4.05 9.20 0.05
CA PRO A 46 -5.27 8.49 -0.35
C PRO A 46 -6.57 9.20 0.07
N THR A 47 -6.59 9.77 1.27
CA THR A 47 -7.73 10.54 1.81
C THR A 47 -7.94 11.84 1.04
N ARG A 48 -6.86 12.56 0.72
CA ARG A 48 -6.94 13.81 -0.05
C ARG A 48 -7.34 13.56 -1.49
N VAL A 49 -6.75 12.54 -2.13
CA VAL A 49 -7.12 12.10 -3.47
C VAL A 49 -8.59 11.73 -3.45
N GLY A 50 -9.03 10.82 -2.57
CA GLY A 50 -10.43 10.39 -2.51
C GLY A 50 -11.45 11.51 -2.25
N ALA A 51 -11.05 12.60 -1.57
CA ALA A 51 -11.92 13.75 -1.32
C ALA A 51 -12.15 14.65 -2.55
N GLN A 52 -11.32 14.55 -3.59
CA GLN A 52 -11.46 15.33 -4.84
C GLN A 52 -12.63 14.79 -5.67
N THR A 53 -13.85 15.15 -5.31
CA THR A 53 -15.05 14.70 -6.03
C THR A 53 -15.67 15.85 -6.83
N ILE A 54 -16.13 15.54 -8.05
CA ILE A 54 -16.90 16.48 -8.86
C ILE A 54 -18.37 16.10 -8.73
N LYS A 55 -19.26 17.07 -8.54
CA LYS A 55 -20.71 16.81 -8.59
C LYS A 55 -21.13 16.69 -10.06
N GLN A 56 -21.97 15.71 -10.38
CA GLN A 56 -22.48 15.51 -11.74
C GLN A 56 -23.11 16.79 -12.34
N GLY A 57 -23.89 17.52 -11.53
CA GLY A 57 -24.51 18.79 -11.93
C GLY A 57 -23.56 19.97 -12.12
N SER A 58 -22.26 19.82 -11.80
CA SER A 58 -21.25 20.85 -12.07
C SER A 58 -20.72 20.81 -13.50
N LEU A 59 -20.83 19.66 -14.19
CA LEU A 59 -20.39 19.50 -15.58
C LEU A 59 -21.53 19.74 -16.58
N ALA A 60 -22.78 19.54 -16.15
CA ALA A 60 -23.97 19.90 -16.92
C ALA A 60 -24.57 21.19 -16.37
N SER A 61 -24.36 22.32 -17.05
CA SER A 61 -25.13 23.56 -16.80
C SER A 61 -26.59 23.37 -17.27
N GLY A 62 -27.39 22.60 -16.53
CA GLY A 62 -28.80 22.33 -16.84
C GLY A 62 -29.20 20.86 -16.69
N SER A 63 -30.22 20.44 -17.44
CA SER A 63 -30.71 19.05 -17.41
C SER A 63 -29.75 18.13 -18.18
N VAL A 64 -29.49 16.94 -17.62
CA VAL A 64 -28.63 15.88 -18.18
C VAL A 64 -29.00 15.54 -19.64
N SER A 65 -30.28 15.70 -20.01
CA SER A 65 -30.74 15.47 -21.40
C SER A 65 -30.24 16.48 -22.43
N ARG A 66 -29.68 17.63 -22.02
CA ARG A 66 -29.18 18.66 -22.96
C ARG A 66 -27.72 18.49 -23.36
N PHE A 67 -26.92 17.74 -22.58
CA PHE A 67 -25.50 17.55 -22.85
C PHE A 67 -25.03 16.18 -22.32
N PRO A 68 -25.32 15.09 -23.05
CA PRO A 68 -24.95 13.73 -22.63
C PRO A 68 -23.43 13.55 -22.48
N GLU A 69 -22.62 14.30 -23.22
CA GLU A 69 -21.14 14.23 -23.15
C GLU A 69 -20.59 14.66 -21.78
N ALA A 70 -21.32 15.51 -21.02
CA ALA A 70 -20.94 15.80 -19.63
C ALA A 70 -21.14 14.61 -18.69
N LEU A 71 -22.07 13.70 -19.00
CA LEU A 71 -22.22 12.46 -18.25
C LEU A 71 -21.02 11.55 -18.51
N ASP A 72 -20.58 11.43 -19.76
CA ASP A 72 -19.42 10.61 -20.10
C ASP A 72 -18.13 11.13 -19.45
N LEU A 73 -17.91 12.46 -19.49
CA LEU A 73 -16.79 13.08 -18.80
C LEU A 73 -16.85 12.87 -17.28
N TYR A 74 -18.05 12.97 -16.69
CA TYR A 74 -18.26 12.67 -15.27
C TYR A 74 -17.89 11.23 -14.92
N LEU A 75 -18.33 10.26 -15.75
CA LEU A 75 -18.03 8.84 -15.54
C LEU A 75 -16.54 8.55 -15.67
N GLU A 76 -15.88 9.10 -16.69
CA GLU A 76 -14.45 8.87 -16.90
C GLU A 76 -13.60 9.55 -15.82
N TYR A 77 -14.00 10.74 -15.35
CA TYR A 77 -13.38 11.38 -14.19
C TYR A 77 -13.45 10.47 -12.95
N ASN A 78 -14.64 9.97 -12.62
CA ASN A 78 -14.81 9.08 -11.46
C ASN A 78 -13.99 7.79 -11.61
N ARG A 79 -13.90 7.23 -12.82
CA ARG A 79 -13.07 6.05 -13.09
C ARG A 79 -11.59 6.30 -12.82
N VAL A 80 -11.05 7.42 -13.32
CA VAL A 80 -9.65 7.79 -13.09
C VAL A 80 -9.41 8.09 -11.62
N HIS A 81 -10.32 8.83 -10.99
CA HIS A 81 -10.29 9.17 -9.57
C HIS A 81 -10.26 7.93 -8.67
N GLU A 82 -11.12 6.95 -8.93
CA GLU A 82 -11.13 5.68 -8.21
C GLU A 82 -9.80 4.94 -8.35
N LYS A 83 -9.27 4.85 -9.58
CA LYS A 83 -7.98 4.19 -9.84
C LYS A 83 -6.82 4.87 -9.11
N LEU A 84 -6.76 6.20 -9.15
CA LEU A 84 -5.72 6.97 -8.46
C LEU A 84 -5.83 6.82 -6.93
N THR A 85 -7.05 6.81 -6.40
CA THR A 85 -7.30 6.60 -4.97
C THR A 85 -6.85 5.20 -4.54
N SER A 86 -7.22 4.15 -5.28
CA SER A 86 -6.81 2.76 -5.03
C SER A 86 -5.29 2.60 -5.12
N LEU A 87 -4.66 3.19 -6.13
CA LEU A 87 -3.21 3.14 -6.32
C LEU A 87 -2.48 3.79 -5.15
N SER A 88 -2.91 5.00 -4.76
CA SER A 88 -2.33 5.72 -3.63
C SER A 88 -2.45 4.91 -2.34
N LYS A 89 -3.64 4.32 -2.10
CA LYS A 89 -3.88 3.45 -0.93
C LYS A 89 -2.97 2.23 -0.95
N MET A 90 -2.82 1.57 -2.09
CA MET A 90 -1.95 0.40 -2.22
C MET A 90 -0.48 0.75 -1.92
N LEU A 91 0.01 1.88 -2.45
CA LEU A 91 1.37 2.35 -2.19
C LEU A 91 1.61 2.64 -0.71
N HIS A 92 0.68 3.34 -0.06
CA HIS A 92 0.74 3.61 1.38
C HIS A 92 0.84 2.32 2.20
N LEU A 93 -0.02 1.34 1.91
CA LEU A 93 -0.03 0.04 2.57
C LEU A 93 1.27 -0.76 2.33
N GLN A 94 1.82 -0.72 1.12
CA GLN A 94 3.07 -1.41 0.79
C GLN A 94 4.27 -0.83 1.54
N ILE A 95 4.37 0.51 1.62
CA ILE A 95 5.45 1.18 2.36
C ILE A 95 5.37 0.81 3.84
N GLU A 96 4.17 0.82 4.43
CA GLU A 96 3.96 0.45 5.83
C GLU A 96 4.31 -1.02 6.10
N ALA A 97 3.89 -1.95 5.23
CA ALA A 97 4.22 -3.37 5.35
C ALA A 97 5.74 -3.62 5.30
N ILE A 98 6.45 -2.89 4.42
CA ILE A 98 7.92 -2.96 4.31
C ILE A 98 8.57 -2.49 5.62
N GLY A 99 8.08 -1.39 6.22
CA GLY A 99 8.58 -0.89 7.50
C GLY A 99 8.47 -1.93 8.61
N ILE A 100 7.29 -2.54 8.75
CA ILE A 100 7.04 -3.59 9.75
C ILE A 100 7.90 -4.84 9.48
N ALA A 101 8.02 -5.26 8.22
CA ALA A 101 8.82 -6.43 7.85
C ALA A 101 10.32 -6.24 8.19
N VAL A 102 10.86 -5.05 7.97
CA VAL A 102 12.26 -4.72 8.30
C VAL A 102 12.46 -4.68 9.81
N GLN A 103 11.51 -4.10 10.55
CA GLN A 103 11.55 -4.11 12.01
C GLN A 103 11.49 -5.54 12.55
N GLY A 104 10.64 -6.39 11.97
CA GLY A 104 10.56 -7.82 12.29
C GLY A 104 11.86 -8.58 11.97
N ALA A 105 12.58 -8.20 10.91
CA ALA A 105 13.89 -8.77 10.61
C ALA A 105 14.99 -8.31 11.58
N HIS A 106 14.85 -7.12 12.19
CA HIS A 106 15.81 -6.56 13.13
C HIS A 106 15.69 -7.18 14.53
N VAL A 107 14.47 -7.25 15.08
CA VAL A 107 14.24 -7.74 16.46
C VAL A 107 13.76 -9.20 16.51
N GLY A 108 13.40 -9.78 15.37
CA GLY A 108 12.71 -11.07 15.27
C GLY A 108 11.19 -10.87 15.31
N PHE A 109 10.45 -11.56 14.44
CA PHE A 109 9.00 -11.40 14.30
C PHE A 109 8.22 -11.77 15.58
N ASP A 110 8.75 -12.69 16.38
CA ASP A 110 8.18 -13.07 17.69
C ASP A 110 8.31 -11.95 18.73
N ASN A 111 9.32 -11.10 18.59
CA ASN A 111 9.60 -9.95 19.46
C ASN A 111 8.99 -8.64 18.93
N LEU A 112 8.26 -8.67 17.82
CA LEU A 112 7.47 -7.52 17.39
C LEU A 112 6.40 -7.19 18.42
N GLU A 113 6.14 -5.91 18.59
CA GLU A 113 4.97 -5.46 19.32
C GLU A 113 3.71 -6.06 18.69
N GLU A 114 2.83 -6.58 19.54
CA GLU A 114 1.61 -7.26 19.09
C GLU A 114 0.75 -6.36 18.17
N GLU A 115 0.76 -5.04 18.41
CA GLU A 115 0.08 -4.08 17.54
C GLU A 115 0.66 -4.04 16.12
N GLN A 116 1.98 -4.09 15.96
CA GLN A 116 2.61 -4.13 14.63
C GLN A 116 2.32 -5.45 13.90
N ARG A 117 2.30 -6.56 14.64
CA ARG A 117 1.92 -7.87 14.08
C ARG A 117 0.47 -7.84 13.57
N ARG A 118 -0.46 -7.33 14.38
CA ARG A 118 -1.86 -7.13 13.98
C ARG A 118 -1.96 -6.21 12.76
N ARG A 119 -1.21 -5.10 12.76
CA ARG A 119 -1.22 -4.14 11.67
C ARG A 119 -0.72 -4.74 10.37
N PHE A 120 0.34 -5.54 10.41
CA PHE A 120 0.86 -6.24 9.25
C PHE A 120 -0.20 -7.16 8.61
N TRP A 121 -0.89 -7.97 9.42
CA TRP A 121 -1.98 -8.82 8.93
C TRP A 121 -3.14 -8.00 8.35
N ALA A 122 -3.54 -6.93 9.03
CA ALA A 122 -4.58 -6.04 8.52
C ALA A 122 -4.19 -5.38 7.19
N ILE A 123 -2.90 -5.07 6.99
CA ILE A 123 -2.40 -4.55 5.71
C ILE A 123 -2.52 -5.62 4.62
N GLN A 124 -2.12 -6.87 4.88
CA GLN A 124 -2.23 -7.95 3.89
C GLN A 124 -3.68 -8.14 3.43
N THR A 125 -4.63 -8.22 4.37
CA THR A 125 -6.05 -8.33 4.04
C THR A 125 -6.56 -7.14 3.24
N GLN A 126 -6.10 -5.91 3.54
CA GLN A 126 -6.48 -4.72 2.77
C GLN A 126 -5.90 -4.73 1.36
N ILE A 127 -4.67 -5.21 1.17
CA ILE A 127 -4.03 -5.33 -0.14
C ILE A 127 -4.79 -6.35 -1.00
N GLU A 128 -5.11 -7.53 -0.45
CA GLU A 128 -5.92 -8.56 -1.13
C GLU A 128 -7.27 -7.99 -1.57
N ALA A 129 -7.99 -7.30 -0.67
CA ALA A 129 -9.28 -6.71 -0.99
C ALA A 129 -9.22 -5.68 -2.14
N ILE A 130 -8.13 -4.89 -2.24
CA ILE A 130 -7.94 -3.94 -3.34
C ILE A 130 -7.68 -4.69 -4.66
N GLN A 131 -6.85 -5.74 -4.64
CA GLN A 131 -6.55 -6.53 -5.83
C GLN A 131 -7.79 -7.28 -6.35
N ASP A 132 -8.59 -7.84 -5.45
CA ASP A 132 -9.85 -8.51 -5.80
C ASP A 132 -10.86 -7.56 -6.41
N ALA A 133 -10.97 -6.34 -5.87
CA ALA A 133 -11.83 -5.30 -6.42
C ALA A 133 -11.41 -4.89 -7.84
N ASP A 134 -10.11 -4.77 -8.11
CA ASP A 134 -9.60 -4.46 -9.46
C ASP A 134 -9.75 -5.64 -10.43
N GLY A 135 -9.50 -6.87 -10.00
CA GLY A 135 -9.69 -8.08 -10.79
C GLY A 135 -11.17 -8.37 -11.13
N GLY A 136 -12.08 -8.10 -10.19
CA GLY A 136 -13.52 -8.17 -10.40
C GLY A 136 -14.02 -7.13 -11.40
N LYS A 137 -13.50 -5.91 -11.35
CA LYS A 137 -13.80 -4.84 -12.33
C LYS A 137 -13.31 -5.20 -13.75
N GLN A 138 -12.15 -5.87 -13.88
CA GLN A 138 -11.64 -6.31 -15.19
C GLN A 138 -12.47 -7.44 -15.81
N ARG A 139 -12.93 -8.42 -15.02
CA ARG A 139 -13.79 -9.51 -15.49
C ARG A 139 -15.18 -9.03 -15.93
N GLY A 140 -15.78 -8.10 -15.19
CA GLY A 140 -17.09 -7.53 -15.55
C GLY A 140 -17.09 -6.71 -16.84
N ALA A 141 -16.00 -6.00 -17.13
CA ALA A 141 -15.85 -5.22 -18.36
C ALA A 141 -15.69 -6.10 -19.63
N GLN A 142 -15.21 -7.35 -19.48
CA GLN A 142 -14.95 -8.26 -20.60
C GLN A 142 -16.19 -9.08 -20.99
N SER A 143 -17.13 -9.31 -20.06
CA SER A 143 -18.39 -10.01 -20.33
C SER A 143 -19.42 -9.17 -21.11
N ASP A 144 -19.32 -7.85 -21.06
CA ASP A 144 -20.30 -6.93 -21.67
C ASP A 144 -20.03 -6.66 -23.17
N THR A 145 -18.88 -7.10 -23.70
CA THR A 145 -18.53 -6.92 -25.13
C THR A 145 -18.82 -8.15 -26.00
N THR A 146 -19.27 -9.27 -25.43
CA THR A 146 -19.41 -10.55 -26.18
C THR A 146 -20.87 -10.97 -26.43
N THR A 147 -21.88 -10.27 -25.88
CA THR A 147 -23.29 -10.66 -26.04
C THR A 147 -24.06 -9.57 -26.79
N GLY A 148 -23.79 -9.42 -28.08
CA GLY A 148 -24.44 -8.42 -28.91
C GLY A 148 -24.23 -8.63 -30.40
N ASP A 149 -24.19 -9.89 -30.85
CA ASP A 149 -24.34 -10.24 -32.27
C ASP A 149 -24.74 -11.72 -32.35
N LEU A 150 -26.05 -11.99 -32.43
CA LEU A 150 -26.71 -13.06 -33.19
C LEU A 150 -28.20 -12.73 -33.33
#